data_AF-A0A4Y1ZTP7-F1
#
_entry.id   AF-A0A4Y1ZTP7-F1
#
_cell.length_a   1.000
_cell.length_b   1.000
_cell.length_c   1.000
_cell.angle_alpha   90.00
_cell.angle_beta   90.00
_cell.angle_gamma   90.00
#
_symmetry.space_group_name_H-M   'P 1'
#
loop_
_entity.id
_entity.type
_entity.pdbx_description
1 polymer ?
#
loop_
_entity_poly.entity_id
_entity_poly.type
_entity_poly.pdbx_seq_one_letter_code
_entity_poly.pdbx_strand_id
1 'polypeptide(L)'
;ENGTVRPSVAKTIAVRQFPVPTTVKQVQSFLGLTSYFRKFIPAYSKIAKPLSDLIRSDNPFVFEQSQIEAFEKLKKLLTESPVLSIFQQGKTTELHTDASQQGYGAVLLQEAEDGKLHPVQYMSKKTTPAEEKYSSYELEVLAVVNALRKFRTYLMGNHFKIITDCSAFQRTMDKKDLVTRIARWALLLEEFDYEIVRRSGQRMQHVDALSRYPVAIITSDTLTARLKRAQQEDEYTQCLRSMIGSNNDSDFFDKIEILYKYVDGRELIVVPRDMQTEIIKSTSAEDALDKLKVQQKTFGNPKRIITDRGSAFTSKAFGDYCTNENIQHFQITTGVPRGNGQVERIHRTLNPVLTKLSIADSTKWFKFVDPLQRILNSTFNRSTKWSPFELLIGVTMRNKEDLHLRDLLMEEMIEELQEQRDELRQDAKKNIQKIQAENKRTYDRKCRNAPSYQRGDLVVIQRTRFGTGLKLRPRVLGPYRIVKVKPRNRYDLEKVGNHDSPKVTNSSADLMKFYSQG
;
A
#
# COMPACT_ATOMS: atom_id res chain seq x y z
N GLU A 1 -9.66 35.69 23.53
CA GLU A 1 -10.98 36.23 23.94
C GLU A 1 -10.82 37.04 25.22
N ASN A 2 -11.56 38.15 25.37
CA ASN A 2 -11.48 39.08 26.50
C ASN A 2 -10.10 39.68 26.79
N GLY A 3 -9.27 39.92 25.75
CA GLY A 3 -7.93 40.51 25.91
C GLY A 3 -6.90 39.63 26.63
N THR A 4 -7.24 38.37 26.95
CA THR A 4 -6.30 37.44 27.61
C THR A 4 -5.86 36.34 26.65
N VAL A 5 -4.54 36.08 26.62
CA VAL A 5 -3.95 34.97 25.86
C VAL A 5 -4.07 33.71 26.71
N ARG A 6 -4.64 32.63 26.14
CA ARG A 6 -4.80 31.34 26.83
C ARG A 6 -4.34 30.19 25.93
N PRO A 7 -3.82 29.08 26.49
CA PRO A 7 -3.52 27.89 25.71
C PRO A 7 -4.76 27.33 24.99
N SER A 8 -4.61 27.00 23.71
CA SER A 8 -5.69 26.39 22.92
C SER A 8 -6.10 25.02 23.47
N VAL A 9 -7.39 24.71 23.44
CA VAL A 9 -7.97 23.40 23.82
C VAL A 9 -7.32 22.24 23.04
N ALA A 10 -6.91 22.47 21.79
CA ALA A 10 -6.24 21.46 20.97
C ALA A 10 -4.89 21.00 21.56
N LYS A 11 -4.28 21.79 22.45
CA LYS A 11 -2.99 21.48 23.10
C LYS A 11 -3.13 20.47 24.26
N THR A 12 -4.35 20.29 24.77
CA THR A 12 -4.63 19.52 26.00
C THR A 12 -5.47 18.27 25.79
N ILE A 13 -5.82 17.97 24.53
CA ILE A 13 -6.69 16.83 24.16
C ILE A 13 -6.21 15.52 24.78
N ALA A 14 -4.90 15.26 24.78
CA ALA A 14 -4.32 14.03 25.35
C ALA A 14 -4.67 13.80 26.83
N VAL A 15 -4.77 14.87 27.61
CA VAL A 15 -5.12 14.80 29.03
C VAL A 15 -6.64 14.88 29.21
N ARG A 16 -7.33 15.74 28.45
CA ARG A 16 -8.79 15.91 28.54
C ARG A 16 -9.55 14.63 28.18
N GLN A 17 -9.07 13.89 27.19
CA GLN A 17 -9.66 12.65 26.71
C GLN A 17 -8.98 11.40 27.28
N PHE A 18 -8.15 11.54 28.32
CA PHE A 18 -7.54 10.39 28.98
C PHE A 18 -8.65 9.43 29.47
N PRO A 19 -8.55 8.12 29.15
CA PRO A 19 -9.63 7.18 29.42
C PRO A 19 -9.89 7.04 30.92
N VAL A 20 -11.17 6.87 31.28
CA VAL A 20 -11.56 6.63 32.67
C VAL A 20 -10.95 5.30 33.14
N PRO A 21 -10.19 5.27 34.25
CA PRO A 21 -9.56 4.05 34.74
C PRO A 21 -10.58 2.98 35.14
N THR A 22 -10.43 1.77 34.58
CA THR A 22 -11.21 0.57 34.94
C THR A 22 -10.39 -0.46 35.72
N THR A 23 -9.10 -0.21 35.93
CA THR A 23 -8.20 -1.12 36.64
C THR A 23 -7.20 -0.36 37.51
N VAL A 24 -6.66 -1.03 38.54
CA VAL A 24 -5.61 -0.46 39.42
C VAL A 24 -4.39 0.01 38.63
N LYS A 25 -3.97 -0.75 37.59
CA LYS A 25 -2.84 -0.36 36.73
C LYS A 25 -3.09 0.96 35.98
N GLN A 26 -4.31 1.18 35.51
CA GLN A 26 -4.70 2.43 34.86
C GLN A 26 -4.68 3.61 35.85
N VAL A 27 -5.15 3.39 37.08
CA VAL A 27 -5.09 4.40 38.15
C VAL A 27 -3.63 4.75 38.50
N GLN A 28 -2.76 3.74 38.64
CA GLN A 28 -1.32 3.95 38.87
C GLN A 28 -0.67 4.78 37.78
N SER A 29 -0.98 4.48 36.51
CA SER A 29 -0.46 5.20 35.37
C SER A 29 -0.94 6.67 35.31
N PHE A 30 -2.24 6.91 35.54
CA PHE A 30 -2.79 8.27 35.63
C PHE A 30 -2.18 9.07 36.81
N LEU A 31 -1.97 8.42 37.96
CA LEU A 31 -1.27 9.05 39.09
C LEU A 31 0.21 9.30 38.78
N GLY A 32 0.85 8.47 37.97
CA GLY A 32 2.19 8.74 37.43
C GLY A 32 2.24 10.05 36.63
N LEU A 33 1.27 10.28 35.75
CA LEU A 33 1.12 11.54 35.00
C LEU A 33 0.90 12.76 35.89
N THR A 34 -0.08 12.68 36.76
CA THR A 34 -0.49 13.84 37.57
C THR A 34 0.51 14.14 38.68
N SER A 35 1.16 13.13 39.25
CA SER A 35 2.16 13.31 40.31
C SER A 35 3.44 13.98 39.84
N TYR A 36 3.82 13.85 38.55
CA TYR A 36 4.95 14.58 37.98
C TYR A 36 4.76 16.10 38.12
N PHE A 37 3.51 16.57 38.01
CA PHE A 37 3.12 17.97 38.15
C PHE A 37 2.63 18.36 39.55
N ARG A 38 2.75 17.48 40.56
CA ARG A 38 2.23 17.70 41.92
C ARG A 38 2.68 19.01 42.56
N LYS A 39 3.89 19.49 42.23
CA LYS A 39 4.48 20.74 42.74
C LYS A 39 3.71 21.99 42.31
N PHE A 40 2.92 21.89 41.24
CA PHE A 40 2.10 22.97 40.70
C PHE A 40 0.63 22.87 41.13
N ILE A 41 0.27 21.79 41.86
CA ILE A 41 -1.11 21.50 42.24
C ILE A 41 -1.24 21.68 43.76
N PRO A 42 -1.89 22.77 44.21
CA PRO A 42 -2.17 22.97 45.63
C PRO A 42 -2.97 21.80 46.21
N ALA A 43 -2.53 21.30 47.36
CA ALA A 43 -3.16 20.18 48.06
C ALA A 43 -3.32 18.90 47.19
N TYR A 44 -2.38 18.63 46.26
CA TYR A 44 -2.38 17.44 45.41
C TYR A 44 -2.73 16.15 46.16
N SER A 45 -2.07 15.88 47.29
CA SER A 45 -2.29 14.65 48.07
C SER A 45 -3.72 14.49 48.57
N LYS A 46 -4.41 15.61 48.89
CA LYS A 46 -5.82 15.56 49.30
C LYS A 46 -6.74 15.23 48.13
N ILE A 47 -6.44 15.82 46.96
CA ILE A 47 -7.22 15.60 45.73
C ILE A 47 -7.01 14.16 45.20
N ALA A 48 -5.77 13.69 45.20
CA ALA A 48 -5.40 12.37 44.68
C ALA A 48 -5.70 11.22 45.66
N LYS A 49 -6.11 11.50 46.90
CA LYS A 49 -6.36 10.49 47.94
C LYS A 49 -7.38 9.43 47.50
N PRO A 50 -8.57 9.77 46.98
CA PRO A 50 -9.55 8.76 46.54
C PRO A 50 -9.01 7.80 45.49
N LEU A 51 -8.12 8.27 44.61
CA LEU A 51 -7.46 7.45 43.58
C LEU A 51 -6.30 6.64 44.16
N SER A 52 -5.54 7.22 45.10
CA SER A 52 -4.41 6.55 45.74
C SER A 52 -4.88 5.40 46.65
N ASP A 53 -6.03 5.56 47.30
CA ASP A 53 -6.64 4.52 48.12
C ASP A 53 -7.04 3.28 47.29
N LEU A 54 -7.39 3.45 46.00
CA LEU A 54 -7.64 2.31 45.08
C LEU A 54 -6.40 1.48 44.73
N ILE A 55 -5.19 2.00 44.98
CA ILE A 55 -3.95 1.26 44.71
C ILE A 55 -3.58 0.32 45.86
N ARG A 56 -4.13 0.54 47.05
CA ARG A 56 -3.83 -0.27 48.23
C ARG A 56 -4.45 -1.65 48.06
N SER A 57 -3.68 -2.69 48.37
CA SER A 57 -4.06 -4.11 48.20
C SER A 57 -5.36 -4.51 48.90
N ASP A 58 -5.73 -3.76 49.94
CA ASP A 58 -6.77 -4.13 50.89
C ASP A 58 -8.15 -3.59 50.46
N ASN A 59 -8.20 -2.76 49.41
CA ASN A 59 -9.42 -2.08 48.98
C ASN A 59 -10.00 -2.69 47.70
N PRO A 60 -11.33 -2.93 47.63
CA PRO A 60 -11.98 -3.30 46.38
C PRO A 60 -11.88 -2.16 45.36
N PHE A 61 -11.73 -2.49 44.09
CA PHE A 61 -11.69 -1.50 43.02
C PHE A 61 -13.10 -0.95 42.77
N VAL A 62 -13.40 0.22 43.35
CA VAL A 62 -14.69 0.92 43.23
C VAL A 62 -14.42 2.33 42.69
N PHE A 63 -14.74 2.55 41.41
CA PHE A 63 -14.52 3.82 40.73
C PHE A 63 -15.83 4.62 40.64
N GLU A 64 -16.22 5.22 41.75
CA GLU A 64 -17.49 5.95 41.92
C GLU A 64 -17.26 7.46 41.99
N GLN A 65 -18.26 8.20 42.48
CA GLN A 65 -18.31 9.66 42.48
C GLN A 65 -17.05 10.32 43.03
N SER A 66 -16.52 9.86 44.17
CA SER A 66 -15.34 10.49 44.79
C SER A 66 -14.06 10.33 43.95
N GLN A 67 -13.93 9.21 43.24
CA GLN A 67 -12.82 8.93 42.34
C GLN A 67 -12.98 9.67 41.02
N ILE A 68 -14.20 9.72 40.47
CA ILE A 68 -14.53 10.48 39.27
C ILE A 68 -14.26 11.96 39.47
N GLU A 69 -14.68 12.54 40.60
CA GLU A 69 -14.41 13.93 40.96
C GLU A 69 -12.91 14.21 41.10
N ALA A 70 -12.18 13.33 41.77
CA ALA A 70 -10.72 13.44 41.87
C ALA A 70 -10.04 13.38 40.49
N PHE A 71 -10.46 12.45 39.64
CA PHE A 71 -9.95 12.24 38.29
C PHE A 71 -10.19 13.45 37.39
N GLU A 72 -11.43 13.93 37.31
CA GLU A 72 -11.77 15.10 36.49
C GLU A 72 -11.15 16.39 37.02
N LYS A 73 -11.05 16.55 38.35
CA LYS A 73 -10.36 17.69 38.96
C LYS A 73 -8.88 17.73 38.60
N LEU A 74 -8.18 16.59 38.66
CA LEU A 74 -6.78 16.52 38.27
C LEU A 74 -6.62 16.77 36.77
N LYS A 75 -7.46 16.20 35.90
CA LYS A 75 -7.46 16.50 34.46
C LYS A 75 -7.62 17.99 34.21
N LYS A 76 -8.59 18.64 34.85
CA LYS A 76 -8.82 20.07 34.72
C LYS A 76 -7.56 20.87 35.06
N LEU A 77 -6.96 20.60 36.23
CA LEU A 77 -5.75 21.27 36.70
C LEU A 77 -4.56 21.12 35.74
N LEU A 78 -4.35 19.96 35.13
CA LEU A 78 -3.26 19.75 34.16
C LEU A 78 -3.46 20.50 32.83
N THR A 79 -4.68 20.97 32.56
CA THR A 79 -5.08 21.61 31.30
C THR A 79 -5.35 23.10 31.43
N GLU A 80 -5.11 23.65 32.62
CA GLU A 80 -5.31 25.06 32.96
C GLU A 80 -4.06 25.63 33.64
N SER A 81 -3.97 26.95 33.68
CA SER A 81 -2.99 27.65 34.53
C SER A 81 -3.29 27.36 36.01
N PRO A 82 -2.29 27.18 36.89
CA PRO A 82 -0.86 27.44 36.68
C PRO A 82 -0.05 26.26 36.14
N VAL A 83 -0.64 25.07 35.95
CA VAL A 83 0.12 23.91 35.48
C VAL A 83 0.51 24.11 34.02
N LEU A 84 -0.46 24.38 33.15
CA LEU A 84 -0.24 24.61 31.73
C LEU A 84 0.28 26.04 31.47
N SER A 85 1.41 26.16 30.77
CA SER A 85 2.03 27.43 30.44
C SER A 85 1.96 27.75 28.95
N ILE A 86 2.10 29.03 28.61
CA ILE A 86 2.22 29.53 27.24
C ILE A 86 3.70 29.50 26.86
N PHE A 87 3.99 29.03 25.64
CA PHE A 87 5.35 29.00 25.12
C PHE A 87 5.94 30.41 24.95
N GLN A 88 7.17 30.59 25.42
CA GLN A 88 7.96 31.81 25.30
C GLN A 88 9.29 31.50 24.58
N GLN A 89 9.68 32.32 23.61
CA GLN A 89 10.92 32.08 22.86
C GLN A 89 12.16 32.34 23.73
N GLY A 90 13.22 31.54 23.53
CA GLY A 90 14.51 31.69 24.24
C GLY A 90 14.56 31.07 25.64
N LYS A 91 13.49 30.41 26.11
CA LYS A 91 13.48 29.68 27.38
C LYS A 91 13.87 28.21 27.22
N THR A 92 14.48 27.64 28.26
CA THR A 92 14.89 26.23 28.31
C THR A 92 13.71 25.32 28.00
N THR A 93 13.85 24.47 26.98
CA THR A 93 12.78 23.60 26.50
C THR A 93 13.22 22.13 26.54
N GLU A 94 12.35 21.28 27.09
CA GLU A 94 12.52 19.82 27.13
C GLU A 94 11.35 19.15 26.39
N LEU A 95 11.66 18.23 25.49
CA LEU A 95 10.70 17.35 24.84
C LEU A 95 10.82 15.96 25.44
N HIS A 96 9.83 15.54 26.21
CA HIS A 96 9.81 14.19 26.77
C HIS A 96 9.01 13.28 25.88
N THR A 97 9.52 12.08 25.59
CA THR A 97 8.87 11.10 24.72
C THR A 97 8.95 9.70 25.32
N ASP A 98 7.93 8.89 25.05
CA ASP A 98 7.89 7.48 25.43
C ASP A 98 7.04 6.70 24.43
N ALA A 99 7.39 5.44 24.18
CA ALA A 99 6.67 4.57 23.28
C ALA A 99 6.37 3.20 23.89
N SER A 100 5.19 2.69 23.56
CA SER A 100 4.77 1.34 23.86
C SER A 100 4.18 0.70 22.61
N GLN A 101 3.93 -0.61 22.67
CA GLN A 101 3.18 -1.28 21.61
C GLN A 101 1.78 -0.69 21.46
N GLN A 102 1.15 -0.17 22.52
CA GLN A 102 -0.20 0.39 22.47
C GLN A 102 -0.24 1.74 21.75
N GLY A 103 0.82 2.54 21.90
CA GLY A 103 0.85 3.94 21.49
C GLY A 103 2.14 4.64 21.88
N TYR A 104 2.27 5.89 21.47
CA TYR A 104 3.38 6.75 21.85
C TYR A 104 2.87 8.08 22.40
N GLY A 105 3.59 8.61 23.39
CA GLY A 105 3.26 9.82 24.12
C GLY A 105 4.41 10.83 24.08
N ALA A 106 4.07 12.11 24.15
CA ALA A 106 5.07 13.15 24.35
C ALA A 106 4.51 14.34 25.12
N VAL A 107 5.37 15.03 25.86
CA VAL A 107 5.05 16.30 26.54
C VAL A 107 6.13 17.31 26.22
N LEU A 108 5.71 18.43 25.64
CA LEU A 108 6.56 19.61 25.46
C LEU A 108 6.54 20.41 26.77
N LEU A 109 7.71 20.57 27.38
CA LEU A 109 7.93 21.27 28.64
C LEU A 109 8.83 22.48 28.39
N GLN A 110 8.54 23.59 29.08
CA GLN A 110 9.37 24.77 29.01
C GLN A 110 9.46 25.45 30.38
N GLU A 111 10.61 26.05 30.66
CA GLU A 111 10.82 26.85 31.85
C GLU A 111 9.92 28.10 31.85
N ALA A 112 9.10 28.24 32.89
CA ALA A 112 8.27 29.42 33.11
C ALA A 112 9.00 30.47 34.00
N GLU A 113 8.31 31.54 34.35
CA GLU A 113 8.85 32.62 35.21
C GLU A 113 9.27 32.13 36.61
N ASP A 114 8.69 31.02 37.09
CA ASP A 114 9.04 30.42 38.38
C ASP A 114 10.31 29.56 38.35
N GLY A 115 11.01 29.52 37.20
CA GLY A 115 12.22 28.73 36.98
C GLY A 115 11.98 27.22 36.90
N LYS A 116 10.72 26.77 36.74
CA LYS A 116 10.38 25.35 36.67
C LYS A 116 9.82 25.00 35.29
N LEU A 117 9.98 23.74 34.92
CA LEU A 117 9.43 23.19 33.68
C LEU A 117 7.92 22.98 33.81
N HIS A 118 7.17 23.77 33.05
CA HIS A 118 5.73 23.66 32.88
C HIS A 118 5.37 23.01 31.55
N PRO A 119 4.31 22.19 31.49
CA PRO A 119 3.81 21.67 30.23
C PRO A 119 3.27 22.81 29.37
N VAL A 120 3.63 22.78 28.10
CA VAL A 120 3.12 23.68 27.05
C VAL A 120 2.09 22.95 26.19
N GLN A 121 2.37 21.69 25.87
CA GLN A 121 1.49 20.87 25.04
C GLN A 121 1.72 19.37 25.28
N TYR A 122 0.64 18.60 25.22
CA TYR A 122 0.65 17.15 25.34
C TYR A 122 0.36 16.48 23.98
N MET A 123 0.95 15.31 23.77
CA MET A 123 0.70 14.43 22.63
C MET A 123 0.53 13.00 23.13
N SER A 124 -0.44 12.30 22.55
CA SER A 124 -0.71 10.90 22.80
C SER A 124 -1.35 10.34 21.53
N LYS A 125 -0.84 9.22 21.01
CA LYS A 125 -1.37 8.63 19.78
C LYS A 125 -1.24 7.11 19.81
N LYS A 126 -2.29 6.45 19.32
CA LYS A 126 -2.34 4.99 19.17
C LYS A 126 -1.44 4.55 18.01
N THR A 127 -0.70 3.46 18.22
CA THR A 127 0.02 2.78 17.15
C THR A 127 -0.95 2.17 16.15
N THR A 128 -0.53 2.11 14.88
CA THR A 128 -1.23 1.31 13.86
C THR A 128 -0.89 -0.17 14.01
N PRO A 129 -1.70 -1.10 13.47
CA PRO A 129 -1.40 -2.54 13.50
C PRO A 129 -0.04 -2.92 12.87
N ALA A 130 0.51 -2.06 12.02
CA ALA A 130 1.86 -2.22 11.47
C ALA A 130 2.94 -1.72 12.44
N GLU A 131 2.71 -0.56 13.09
CA GLU A 131 3.62 0.02 14.09
C GLU A 131 3.70 -0.84 15.35
N GLU A 132 2.60 -1.48 15.79
CA GLU A 132 2.58 -2.41 16.93
C GLU A 132 3.62 -3.54 16.84
N LYS A 133 4.02 -3.89 15.61
CA LYS A 133 4.99 -4.95 15.32
C LYS A 133 6.44 -4.47 15.30
N TYR A 134 6.67 -3.16 15.47
CA TYR A 134 8.02 -2.59 15.48
C TYR A 134 8.76 -2.98 16.76
N SER A 135 10.08 -3.05 16.67
CA SER A 135 10.90 -3.24 17.86
C SER A 135 10.73 -2.05 18.82
N SER A 136 10.97 -2.27 20.12
CA SER A 136 10.92 -1.19 21.12
C SER A 136 11.81 0.00 20.73
N TYR A 137 12.99 -0.27 20.16
CA TYR A 137 13.85 0.79 19.64
C TYR A 137 13.20 1.59 18.49
N GLU A 138 12.60 0.92 17.50
CA GLU A 138 11.93 1.61 16.39
C GLU A 138 10.71 2.41 16.87
N LEU A 139 9.97 1.92 17.87
CA LEU A 139 8.84 2.62 18.48
C LEU A 139 9.30 3.89 19.21
N GLU A 140 10.40 3.82 19.95
CA GLU A 140 11.00 4.98 20.62
C GLU A 140 11.42 6.07 19.63
N VAL A 141 12.13 5.69 18.55
CA VAL A 141 12.47 6.65 17.49
C VAL A 141 11.22 7.22 16.82
N LEU A 142 10.21 6.38 16.57
CA LEU A 142 8.92 6.82 16.00
C LEU A 142 8.22 7.84 16.90
N ALA A 143 8.25 7.66 18.22
CA ALA A 143 7.67 8.60 19.17
C ALA A 143 8.35 9.98 19.08
N VAL A 144 9.69 10.00 19.05
CA VAL A 144 10.47 11.24 18.86
C VAL A 144 10.11 11.91 17.54
N VAL A 145 10.13 11.17 16.42
CA VAL A 145 9.81 11.69 15.09
C VAL A 145 8.42 12.31 15.02
N ASN A 146 7.41 11.63 15.58
CA ASN A 146 6.05 12.17 15.61
C ASN A 146 5.92 13.39 16.54
N ALA A 147 6.62 13.38 17.67
CA ALA A 147 6.66 14.50 18.60
C ALA A 147 7.29 15.74 17.94
N LEU A 148 8.43 15.58 17.26
CA LEU A 148 9.08 16.66 16.52
C LEU A 148 8.17 17.24 15.43
N ARG A 149 7.47 16.40 14.68
CA ARG A 149 6.46 16.87 13.70
C ARG A 149 5.34 17.66 14.36
N LYS A 150 4.80 17.15 15.48
CA LYS A 150 3.70 17.79 16.20
C LYS A 150 4.09 19.13 16.81
N PHE A 151 5.32 19.24 17.32
CA PHE A 151 5.83 20.41 18.01
C PHE A 151 6.77 21.26 17.15
N ARG A 152 6.85 20.99 15.84
CA ARG A 152 7.79 21.65 14.92
C ARG A 152 7.77 23.17 15.03
N THR A 153 6.59 23.77 15.16
CA THR A 153 6.41 25.22 15.29
C THR A 153 7.06 25.83 16.54
N TYR A 154 7.29 25.06 17.59
CA TYR A 154 7.94 25.51 18.83
C TYR A 154 9.44 25.18 18.84
N LEU A 155 9.82 24.07 18.23
CA LEU A 155 11.17 23.51 18.32
C LEU A 155 12.10 23.99 17.20
N MET A 156 11.56 24.30 16.02
CA MET A 156 12.37 24.73 14.88
C MET A 156 13.06 26.06 15.18
N GLY A 157 14.38 26.10 15.00
CA GLY A 157 15.21 27.28 15.26
C GLY A 157 15.55 27.53 16.73
N ASN A 158 15.16 26.65 17.65
CA ASN A 158 15.55 26.70 19.07
C ASN A 158 16.38 25.46 19.43
N HIS A 159 17.34 25.62 20.34
CA HIS A 159 18.01 24.48 20.97
C HIS A 159 17.14 23.90 22.09
N PHE A 160 16.98 22.58 22.15
CA PHE A 160 16.17 21.90 23.18
C PHE A 160 16.71 20.50 23.53
N LYS A 161 16.21 19.93 24.63
CA LYS A 161 16.58 18.58 25.07
C LYS A 161 15.50 17.57 24.75
N ILE A 162 15.86 16.46 24.11
CA ILE A 162 14.98 15.29 23.94
C ILE A 162 15.24 14.33 25.10
N ILE A 163 14.25 14.16 25.95
CA ILE A 163 14.29 13.24 27.08
C ILE A 163 13.58 11.94 26.69
N THR A 164 14.32 10.83 26.67
CA THR A 164 13.83 9.48 26.35
C THR A 164 14.45 8.45 27.30
N ASP A 165 13.78 7.32 27.51
CA ASP A 165 14.33 6.19 28.27
C ASP A 165 15.20 5.25 27.39
N CYS A 166 15.31 5.54 26.08
CA CYS A 166 15.98 4.71 25.10
C CYS A 166 17.46 5.10 24.91
N SER A 167 18.38 4.33 25.48
CA SER A 167 19.84 4.54 25.27
C SER A 167 20.29 4.28 23.84
N ALA A 168 19.49 3.55 23.06
CA ALA A 168 19.84 3.26 21.68
C ALA A 168 19.65 4.49 20.79
N PHE A 169 18.71 5.39 21.12
CA PHE A 169 18.47 6.61 20.36
C PHE A 169 19.66 7.58 20.40
N GLN A 170 20.30 7.71 21.57
CA GLN A 170 21.49 8.55 21.74
C GLN A 170 22.63 8.16 20.79
N ARG A 171 22.71 6.88 20.40
CA ARG A 171 23.73 6.35 19.49
C ARG A 171 23.20 6.13 18.06
N THR A 172 21.97 6.55 17.76
CA THR A 172 21.36 6.32 16.44
C THR A 172 22.12 7.05 15.35
N MET A 173 22.56 8.28 15.59
CA MET A 173 23.28 9.06 14.57
C MET A 173 24.70 8.56 14.30
N ASP A 174 25.29 7.82 15.25
CA ASP A 174 26.66 7.31 15.13
C ASP A 174 26.73 5.90 14.50
N LYS A 175 25.58 5.25 14.26
CA LYS A 175 25.54 3.89 13.72
C LYS A 175 25.76 3.88 12.22
N LYS A 176 26.76 3.10 11.77
CA LYS A 176 27.04 2.83 10.35
C LYS A 176 25.88 2.11 9.64
N ASP A 177 25.24 1.16 10.33
CA ASP A 177 24.12 0.38 9.78
C ASP A 177 22.82 0.77 10.48
N LEU A 178 22.01 1.57 9.78
CA LEU A 178 20.67 1.95 10.21
C LEU A 178 19.62 1.15 9.45
N VAL A 179 18.57 0.73 10.17
CA VAL A 179 17.36 0.19 9.54
C VAL A 179 16.80 1.24 8.59
N THR A 180 16.41 0.85 7.38
CA THR A 180 15.98 1.77 6.29
C THR A 180 14.92 2.79 6.74
N ARG A 181 14.02 2.40 7.67
CA ARG A 181 13.00 3.31 8.22
C ARG A 181 13.60 4.44 9.07
N ILE A 182 14.58 4.11 9.92
CA ILE A 182 15.28 5.07 10.78
C ILE A 182 16.17 5.98 9.93
N ALA A 183 16.83 5.44 8.90
CA ALA A 183 17.59 6.25 7.94
C ALA A 183 16.72 7.34 7.28
N ARG A 184 15.46 7.03 6.93
CA ARG A 184 14.51 8.05 6.41
C ARG A 184 14.15 9.12 7.43
N TRP A 185 14.16 8.79 8.72
CA TRP A 185 13.86 9.74 9.78
C TRP A 185 15.06 10.61 10.16
N ALA A 186 16.29 10.17 9.87
CA ALA A 186 17.50 10.94 10.12
C ALA A 186 17.47 12.33 9.46
N LEU A 187 17.00 12.42 8.21
CA LEU A 187 16.85 13.71 7.51
C LEU A 187 15.89 14.67 8.20
N LEU A 188 14.83 14.17 8.87
CA LEU A 188 13.93 15.02 9.65
C LEU A 188 14.60 15.47 10.95
N LEU A 189 15.39 14.59 11.56
CA LEU A 189 16.09 14.88 12.80
C LEU A 189 17.12 16.00 12.58
N GLU A 190 17.83 15.99 11.45
CA GLU A 190 18.78 17.05 11.07
C GLU A 190 18.16 18.46 10.93
N GLU A 191 16.83 18.57 10.81
CA GLU A 191 16.14 19.88 10.77
C GLU A 191 16.18 20.62 12.13
N PHE A 192 16.48 19.91 13.22
CA PHE A 192 16.36 20.42 14.59
C PHE A 192 17.71 20.47 15.29
N ASP A 193 17.89 21.49 16.13
CA ASP A 193 19.03 21.60 17.05
C ASP A 193 18.63 21.04 18.42
N TYR A 194 19.17 19.87 18.79
CA TYR A 194 18.81 19.20 20.03
C TYR A 194 19.94 18.41 20.70
N GLU A 195 19.77 18.17 21.99
CA GLU A 195 20.57 17.24 22.79
C GLU A 195 19.70 16.06 23.25
N ILE A 196 20.16 14.81 23.07
CA ILE A 196 19.47 13.63 23.59
C ILE A 196 19.95 13.34 25.01
N VAL A 197 19.02 13.32 25.97
CA VAL A 197 19.31 13.01 27.38
C VAL A 197 18.51 11.79 27.81
N ARG A 198 19.23 10.72 28.19
CA ARG A 198 18.61 9.52 28.76
C ARG A 198 18.10 9.79 30.18
N ARG A 199 16.86 9.42 30.47
CA ARG A 199 16.30 9.42 31.82
C ARG A 199 15.65 8.07 32.12
N SER A 200 15.71 7.59 33.36
CA SER A 200 15.08 6.30 33.69
C SER A 200 13.56 6.37 33.57
N GLY A 201 12.91 5.31 33.10
CA GLY A 201 11.44 5.26 32.92
C GLY A 201 10.65 5.59 34.19
N GLN A 202 11.18 5.25 35.38
CA GLN A 202 10.58 5.63 36.66
C GLN A 202 10.46 7.16 36.86
N ARG A 203 11.32 7.94 36.20
CA ARG A 203 11.31 9.41 36.20
C ARG A 203 10.60 10.00 34.98
N MET A 204 9.93 9.17 34.18
CA MET A 204 9.21 9.53 32.95
C MET A 204 7.76 9.03 32.95
N GLN A 205 7.20 8.75 34.13
CA GLN A 205 5.84 8.22 34.30
C GLN A 205 4.74 9.08 33.62
N HIS A 206 5.00 10.37 33.42
CA HIS A 206 4.06 11.27 32.74
C HIS A 206 3.94 11.03 31.24
N VAL A 207 5.00 10.61 30.56
CA VAL A 207 4.92 10.24 29.14
C VAL A 207 4.57 8.76 28.96
N ASP A 208 4.99 7.89 29.88
CA ASP A 208 4.58 6.47 29.92
C ASP A 208 3.06 6.31 30.02
N ALA A 209 2.39 7.14 30.83
CA ALA A 209 0.94 7.14 30.90
C ALA A 209 0.27 7.48 29.56
N LEU A 210 0.84 8.43 28.82
CA LEU A 210 0.32 8.88 27.53
C LEU A 210 0.60 7.90 26.38
N SER A 211 1.65 7.07 26.50
CA SER A 211 2.02 6.05 25.52
C SER A 211 1.21 4.75 25.71
N ARG A 212 0.97 4.32 26.96
CA ARG A 212 0.25 3.09 27.30
C ARG A 212 -1.27 3.20 27.19
N TYR A 213 -1.80 4.40 27.42
CA TYR A 213 -3.23 4.69 27.33
C TYR A 213 -3.49 5.76 26.28
N PRO A 214 -3.18 5.45 25.01
CA PRO A 214 -3.19 6.45 23.99
C PRO A 214 -4.61 6.92 23.67
N VAL A 215 -4.77 8.23 23.61
CA VAL A 215 -5.96 8.82 23.02
C VAL A 215 -5.80 8.74 21.50
N ALA A 216 -6.88 8.47 20.77
CA ALA A 216 -6.90 8.57 19.31
C ALA A 216 -6.82 10.04 18.88
N ILE A 217 -5.66 10.65 19.06
CA ILE A 217 -5.37 11.98 18.54
C ILE A 217 -4.84 11.77 17.13
N ILE A 218 -5.59 12.25 16.16
CA ILE A 218 -5.10 12.41 14.79
C ILE A 218 -3.93 13.41 14.89
N THR A 219 -2.70 12.88 14.97
CA THR A 219 -1.49 13.71 14.94
C THR A 219 -1.49 14.45 13.64
N SER A 220 -1.58 15.77 13.75
CA SER A 220 -1.76 16.70 12.64
C SER A 220 -2.86 16.23 11.71
N ASP A 221 -4.11 16.45 12.12
CA ASP A 221 -5.15 16.59 11.13
C ASP A 221 -4.94 17.92 10.40
N THR A 222 -3.90 17.96 9.55
CA THR A 222 -3.67 19.07 8.61
C THR A 222 -4.92 19.29 7.81
N LEU A 223 -5.71 18.24 7.54
CA LEU A 223 -6.96 18.35 6.82
C LEU A 223 -8.00 19.10 7.66
N THR A 224 -8.28 18.70 8.90
CA THR A 224 -9.22 19.43 9.79
C THR A 224 -8.79 20.88 10.03
N ALA A 225 -7.50 21.15 10.23
CA ALA A 225 -6.99 22.51 10.41
C ALA A 225 -7.09 23.36 9.12
N ARG A 226 -6.80 22.77 7.96
CA ARG A 226 -6.97 23.40 6.64
C ARG A 226 -8.45 23.60 6.30
N LEU A 227 -9.31 22.63 6.63
CA LEU A 227 -10.74 22.65 6.40
C LEU A 227 -11.42 23.72 7.24
N LYS A 228 -11.06 23.81 8.53
CA LYS A 228 -11.51 24.89 9.40
C LYS A 228 -11.11 26.26 8.86
N ARG A 229 -9.85 26.41 8.42
CA ARG A 229 -9.37 27.66 7.82
C ARG A 229 -10.08 28.00 6.51
N ALA A 230 -10.22 27.02 5.62
CA ALA A 230 -10.90 27.21 4.33
C ALA A 230 -12.40 27.51 4.52
N GLN A 231 -13.09 26.89 5.49
CA GLN A 231 -14.48 27.25 5.86
C GLN A 231 -14.59 28.64 6.51
N GLN A 232 -13.51 29.16 7.10
CA GLN A 232 -13.49 30.52 7.64
C GLN A 232 -13.19 31.56 6.58
N GLU A 233 -12.52 31.20 5.49
CA GLU A 233 -12.16 32.11 4.39
C GLU A 233 -13.18 32.06 3.23
N ASP A 234 -13.94 30.97 3.10
CA ASP A 234 -14.93 30.76 2.03
C ASP A 234 -16.28 31.47 2.30
N GLU A 235 -16.61 32.44 1.43
CA GLU A 235 -17.83 33.27 1.54
C GLU A 235 -19.14 32.47 1.63
N TYR A 236 -19.22 31.33 0.94
CA TYR A 236 -20.42 30.50 0.92
C TYR A 236 -20.63 29.81 2.28
N THR A 237 -19.58 29.24 2.85
CA THR A 237 -19.64 28.61 4.17
C THR A 237 -19.86 29.63 5.30
N GLN A 238 -19.31 30.84 5.20
CA GLN A 238 -19.64 31.94 6.11
C GLN A 238 -21.12 32.34 6.06
N CYS A 239 -21.68 32.44 4.85
CA CYS A 239 -23.10 32.74 4.65
C CYS A 239 -23.99 31.67 5.28
N LEU A 240 -23.69 30.38 5.04
CA LEU A 240 -24.40 29.27 5.69
C LEU A 240 -24.30 29.33 7.23
N ARG A 241 -23.13 29.70 7.75
CA ARG A 241 -22.91 29.83 9.20
C ARG A 241 -23.74 30.96 9.82
N SER A 242 -23.94 32.06 9.09
CA SER A 242 -24.80 33.18 9.53
C SER A 242 -26.29 32.82 9.58
N MET A 243 -26.71 31.79 8.85
CA MET A 243 -28.09 31.29 8.86
C MET A 243 -28.37 30.32 10.02
N ILE A 244 -27.33 29.78 10.66
CA ILE A 244 -27.46 28.89 11.82
C ILE A 244 -28.03 29.71 12.99
N GLY A 245 -29.24 29.38 13.41
CA GLY A 245 -29.96 30.05 14.51
C GLY A 245 -30.92 31.16 14.10
N SER A 246 -30.94 31.57 12.83
CA SER A 246 -31.90 32.58 12.32
C SER A 246 -33.23 31.94 11.89
N ASN A 247 -33.21 30.66 11.51
CA ASN A 247 -34.39 29.85 11.22
C ASN A 247 -34.29 28.54 12.02
N ASN A 248 -35.38 28.13 12.67
CA ASN A 248 -35.47 26.92 13.49
C ASN A 248 -35.36 25.59 12.70
N ASP A 249 -35.02 25.65 11.41
CA ASP A 249 -35.13 24.56 10.44
C ASP A 249 -33.94 24.53 9.45
N SER A 250 -32.73 24.86 9.92
CA SER A 250 -31.53 24.70 9.10
C SER A 250 -30.93 23.32 9.30
N ASP A 251 -30.84 22.52 8.22
CA ASP A 251 -30.09 21.26 8.18
C ASP A 251 -28.60 21.42 8.54
N PHE A 252 -28.11 22.66 8.67
CA PHE A 252 -26.71 22.98 8.92
C PHE A 252 -26.44 23.18 10.41
N PHE A 253 -25.32 22.65 10.90
CA PHE A 253 -24.91 22.79 12.29
C PHE A 253 -23.38 22.79 12.42
N ASP A 254 -22.88 23.40 13.50
CA ASP A 254 -21.46 23.47 13.80
C ASP A 254 -21.05 22.38 14.80
N LYS A 255 -19.96 21.66 14.50
CA LYS A 255 -19.36 20.66 15.38
C LYS A 255 -17.86 20.87 15.42
N ILE A 256 -17.35 21.28 16.59
CA ILE A 256 -15.91 21.56 16.81
C ILE A 256 -15.37 22.59 15.81
N GLU A 257 -16.11 23.69 15.61
CA GLU A 257 -15.76 24.79 14.70
C GLU A 257 -15.66 24.38 13.21
N ILE A 258 -16.21 23.22 12.83
CA ILE A 258 -16.41 22.79 11.44
C ILE A 258 -17.90 22.75 11.14
N LEU A 259 -18.26 23.25 9.95
CA LEU A 259 -19.63 23.29 9.45
C LEU A 259 -20.05 21.93 8.87
N TYR A 260 -21.20 21.43 9.31
CA TYR A 260 -21.83 20.18 8.86
C TYR A 260 -23.24 20.44 8.33
N LYS A 261 -23.75 19.49 7.53
CA LYS A 261 -25.14 19.40 7.09
C LYS A 261 -25.70 18.03 7.44
N TYR A 262 -26.91 17.98 7.95
CA TYR A 262 -27.68 16.76 8.15
C TYR A 262 -28.40 16.40 6.85
N VAL A 263 -28.15 15.20 6.33
CA VAL A 263 -28.79 14.68 5.11
C VAL A 263 -29.11 13.21 5.34
N ASP A 264 -30.37 12.82 5.19
CA ASP A 264 -30.84 11.43 5.29
C ASP A 264 -30.37 10.68 6.55
N GLY A 265 -30.39 11.34 7.71
CA GLY A 265 -29.96 10.73 8.97
C GLY A 265 -28.43 10.69 9.16
N ARG A 266 -27.65 11.37 8.31
CA ARG A 266 -26.18 11.40 8.36
C ARG A 266 -25.65 12.82 8.49
N GLU A 267 -24.61 12.94 9.31
CA GLU A 267 -23.82 14.18 9.47
C GLU A 267 -22.74 14.24 8.37
N LEU A 268 -22.85 15.19 7.44
CA LEU A 268 -21.89 15.39 6.35
C LEU A 268 -21.14 16.70 6.52
N ILE A 269 -19.83 16.71 6.22
CA ILE A 269 -19.02 17.93 6.27
C ILE A 269 -19.36 18.83 5.08
N VAL A 270 -19.56 20.12 5.33
CA VAL A 270 -19.70 21.11 4.25
C VAL A 270 -18.31 21.45 3.70
N VAL A 271 -18.01 21.05 2.49
CA VAL A 271 -16.68 21.22 1.89
C VAL A 271 -16.55 22.61 1.24
N PRO A 272 -15.58 23.47 1.66
CA PRO A 272 -15.29 24.75 1.00
C PRO A 272 -14.89 24.57 -0.46
N ARG A 273 -15.15 25.59 -1.32
CA ARG A 273 -14.86 25.49 -2.77
C ARG A 273 -13.43 25.06 -3.06
N ASP A 274 -12.47 25.65 -2.36
CA ASP A 274 -11.04 25.41 -2.57
C ASP A 274 -10.58 24.01 -2.15
N MET A 275 -11.43 23.25 -1.45
CA MET A 275 -11.13 21.88 -1.00
C MET A 275 -12.00 20.82 -1.66
N GLN A 276 -12.91 21.19 -2.57
CA GLN A 276 -13.81 20.25 -3.25
C GLN A 276 -13.01 19.19 -4.02
N THR A 277 -11.99 19.58 -4.77
CA THR A 277 -11.15 18.66 -5.56
C THR A 277 -10.29 17.72 -4.70
N GLU A 278 -9.95 18.11 -3.48
CA GLU A 278 -9.14 17.29 -2.55
C GLU A 278 -10.01 16.32 -1.74
N ILE A 279 -11.21 16.74 -1.33
CA ILE A 279 -12.06 16.02 -0.37
C ILE A 279 -13.16 15.22 -1.08
N ILE A 280 -13.75 15.79 -2.12
CA ILE A 280 -14.74 15.10 -2.94
C ILE A 280 -13.97 14.36 -4.02
N LYS A 281 -13.45 13.18 -3.69
CA LYS A 281 -13.01 12.22 -4.71
C LYS A 281 -14.25 11.65 -5.39
N SER A 282 -14.86 12.41 -6.31
CA SER A 282 -15.97 11.89 -7.10
C SER A 282 -15.44 11.18 -8.33
N THR A 283 -15.96 10.00 -8.61
CA THR A 283 -15.93 9.42 -9.94
C THR A 283 -17.08 10.04 -10.75
N SER A 284 -17.25 11.37 -10.68
CA SER A 284 -18.34 12.07 -11.36
C SER A 284 -18.02 12.29 -12.83
N ALA A 285 -19.07 12.51 -13.61
CA ALA A 285 -18.94 12.95 -14.98
C ALA A 285 -18.18 14.27 -15.11
N GLU A 286 -18.29 15.17 -14.12
CA GLU A 286 -17.67 16.49 -14.14
C GLU A 286 -16.15 16.41 -14.06
N ASP A 287 -15.61 15.57 -13.18
CA ASP A 287 -14.16 15.36 -13.07
C ASP A 287 -13.58 14.78 -14.36
N ALA A 288 -14.28 13.82 -14.98
CA ALA A 288 -13.89 13.24 -16.26
C ALA A 288 -13.91 14.30 -17.39
N LEU A 289 -14.94 15.15 -17.40
CA LEU A 289 -15.06 16.26 -18.35
C LEU A 289 -13.97 17.31 -18.17
N ASP A 290 -13.58 17.64 -16.94
CA ASP A 290 -12.53 18.61 -16.67
C ASP A 290 -11.16 18.13 -17.15
N LYS A 291 -10.86 16.84 -17.00
CA LYS A 291 -9.65 16.25 -17.60
C LYS A 291 -9.71 16.25 -19.13
N LEU A 292 -10.88 16.01 -19.71
CA LEU A 292 -11.09 16.08 -21.17
C LEU A 292 -10.89 17.50 -21.71
N LYS A 293 -11.38 18.53 -21.01
CA LYS A 293 -11.15 19.94 -21.38
C LYS A 293 -9.67 20.30 -21.37
N VAL A 294 -8.87 19.75 -20.45
CA VAL A 294 -7.41 19.96 -20.44
C VAL A 294 -6.76 19.33 -21.68
N GLN A 295 -7.18 18.13 -22.06
CA GLN A 295 -6.74 17.46 -23.28
C GLN A 295 -7.16 18.25 -24.54
N GLN A 296 -8.40 18.74 -24.60
CA GLN A 296 -8.90 19.59 -25.68
C GLN A 296 -8.07 20.87 -25.83
N LYS A 297 -7.77 21.58 -24.74
CA LYS A 297 -6.96 22.81 -24.80
C LYS A 297 -5.55 22.56 -25.30
N THR A 298 -4.99 21.38 -25.03
CA THR A 298 -3.60 21.05 -25.34
C THR A 298 -3.45 20.44 -26.73
N PHE A 299 -4.38 19.57 -27.14
CA PHE A 299 -4.25 18.74 -28.35
C PHE A 299 -5.45 18.85 -29.31
N GLY A 300 -6.49 19.60 -28.94
CA GLY A 300 -7.74 19.68 -29.68
C GLY A 300 -8.69 18.50 -29.39
N ASN A 301 -9.88 18.59 -29.99
CA ASN A 301 -10.93 17.59 -29.80
C ASN A 301 -10.58 16.26 -30.48
N PRO A 302 -10.71 15.12 -29.78
CA PRO A 302 -10.55 13.82 -30.39
C PRO A 302 -11.72 13.55 -31.34
N LYS A 303 -11.45 12.93 -32.50
CA LYS A 303 -12.52 12.47 -33.42
C LYS A 303 -13.44 11.44 -32.78
N ARG A 304 -12.91 10.63 -31.85
CA ARG A 304 -13.61 9.53 -31.21
C ARG A 304 -13.07 9.25 -29.81
N ILE A 305 -13.97 8.96 -28.88
CA ILE A 305 -13.66 8.46 -27.54
C ILE A 305 -14.33 7.10 -27.36
N ILE A 306 -13.58 6.13 -26.83
CA ILE A 306 -14.07 4.80 -26.49
C ILE A 306 -14.01 4.67 -24.97
N THR A 307 -15.13 4.36 -24.32
CA THR A 307 -15.20 4.22 -22.85
C THR A 307 -15.90 2.92 -22.46
N ASP A 308 -15.68 2.50 -21.22
CA ASP A 308 -16.55 1.51 -20.58
C ASP A 308 -17.91 2.12 -20.19
N ARG A 309 -18.76 1.31 -19.54
CA ARG A 309 -20.05 1.74 -19.01
C ARG A 309 -19.96 2.30 -17.59
N GLY A 310 -18.81 2.86 -17.20
CA GLY A 310 -18.66 3.55 -15.92
C GLY A 310 -19.65 4.71 -15.78
N SER A 311 -20.12 4.97 -14.56
CA SER A 311 -21.15 5.98 -14.26
C SER A 311 -20.81 7.40 -14.74
N ALA A 312 -19.52 7.76 -14.77
CA ALA A 312 -19.06 9.04 -15.29
C ALA A 312 -19.34 9.17 -16.80
N PHE A 313 -19.12 8.09 -17.56
CA PHE A 313 -19.23 8.06 -19.02
C PHE A 313 -20.63 7.70 -19.51
N THR A 314 -21.51 7.18 -18.66
CA THR A 314 -22.94 6.94 -18.98
C THR A 314 -23.84 8.13 -18.63
N SER A 315 -23.28 9.16 -18.00
CA SER A 315 -24.02 10.37 -17.64
C SER A 315 -24.50 11.15 -18.87
N LYS A 316 -25.65 11.83 -18.70
CA LYS A 316 -26.19 12.73 -19.73
C LYS A 316 -25.22 13.87 -20.04
N ALA A 317 -24.59 14.45 -19.00
CA ALA A 317 -23.63 15.53 -19.15
C ALA A 317 -22.44 15.16 -20.05
N PHE A 318 -21.92 13.92 -19.94
CA PHE A 318 -20.83 13.46 -20.79
C PHE A 318 -21.25 13.28 -22.25
N GLY A 319 -22.45 12.74 -22.48
CA GLY A 319 -23.03 12.60 -23.82
C GLY A 319 -23.32 13.95 -24.49
N ASP A 320 -23.89 14.90 -23.74
CA ASP A 320 -24.18 16.25 -24.22
C ASP A 320 -22.89 16.99 -24.61
N TYR A 321 -21.83 16.89 -23.80
CA TYR A 321 -20.52 17.46 -24.12
C TYR A 321 -19.92 16.86 -25.40
N CYS A 322 -19.93 15.52 -25.54
CA CYS A 322 -19.40 14.87 -26.73
C CYS A 322 -20.16 15.29 -28.00
N THR A 323 -21.48 15.46 -27.90
CA THR A 323 -22.33 15.89 -29.02
C THR A 323 -22.02 17.33 -29.41
N ASN A 324 -21.92 18.25 -28.44
CA ASN A 324 -21.62 19.66 -28.69
C ASN A 324 -20.23 19.87 -29.32
N GLU A 325 -19.25 19.07 -28.90
CA GLU A 325 -17.86 19.17 -29.37
C GLU A 325 -17.57 18.32 -30.63
N ASN A 326 -18.61 17.72 -31.24
CA ASN A 326 -18.51 16.83 -32.41
C ASN A 326 -17.60 15.59 -32.20
N ILE A 327 -17.60 15.05 -30.99
CA ILE A 327 -16.82 13.88 -30.59
C ILE A 327 -17.69 12.62 -30.68
N GLN A 328 -17.25 11.61 -31.44
CA GLN A 328 -17.95 10.33 -31.48
C GLN A 328 -17.69 9.52 -30.21
N HIS A 329 -18.70 9.36 -29.35
CA HIS A 329 -18.57 8.56 -28.13
C HIS A 329 -19.08 7.12 -28.34
N PHE A 330 -18.20 6.13 -28.16
CA PHE A 330 -18.54 4.71 -28.23
C PHE A 330 -18.38 4.05 -26.86
N GLN A 331 -19.48 3.54 -26.33
CA GLN A 331 -19.47 2.77 -25.10
C GLN A 331 -19.34 1.28 -25.41
N ILE A 332 -18.34 0.63 -24.82
CA ILE A 332 -18.14 -0.81 -25.00
C ILE A 332 -19.19 -1.62 -24.24
N THR A 333 -19.55 -2.80 -24.76
CA THR A 333 -20.46 -3.73 -24.07
C THR A 333 -19.75 -4.39 -22.89
N THR A 334 -20.43 -4.42 -21.75
CA THR A 334 -20.02 -5.11 -20.53
C THR A 334 -19.63 -6.57 -20.83
N GLY A 335 -18.44 -6.98 -20.41
CA GLY A 335 -17.96 -8.37 -20.58
C GLY A 335 -17.25 -8.67 -21.90
N VAL A 336 -16.90 -7.66 -22.72
CA VAL A 336 -16.12 -7.83 -23.95
C VAL A 336 -14.76 -7.10 -23.85
N PRO A 337 -13.69 -7.75 -23.35
CA PRO A 337 -12.37 -7.14 -23.15
C PRO A 337 -11.72 -6.59 -24.42
N ARG A 338 -12.14 -7.09 -25.60
CA ARG A 338 -11.60 -6.66 -26.90
C ARG A 338 -11.82 -5.17 -27.19
N GLY A 339 -12.87 -4.55 -26.64
CA GLY A 339 -13.20 -3.15 -26.90
C GLY A 339 -12.27 -2.15 -26.19
N ASN A 340 -11.69 -2.53 -25.05
CA ASN A 340 -10.83 -1.66 -24.23
C ASN A 340 -9.42 -2.24 -24.02
N GLY A 341 -9.01 -3.21 -24.84
CA GLY A 341 -7.78 -3.98 -24.64
C GLY A 341 -6.49 -3.14 -24.63
N GLN A 342 -6.48 -1.95 -25.23
CA GLN A 342 -5.34 -1.04 -25.16
C GLN A 342 -5.18 -0.40 -23.77
N VAL A 343 -6.29 0.07 -23.18
CA VAL A 343 -6.29 0.61 -21.81
C VAL A 343 -5.99 -0.50 -20.82
N GLU A 344 -6.60 -1.68 -20.99
CA GLU A 344 -6.33 -2.83 -20.12
C GLU A 344 -4.86 -3.26 -20.17
N ARG A 345 -4.21 -3.21 -21.35
CA ARG A 345 -2.77 -3.49 -21.47
C ARG A 345 -1.94 -2.48 -20.69
N ILE A 346 -2.25 -1.19 -20.82
CA ILE A 346 -1.57 -0.14 -20.05
C ILE A 346 -1.81 -0.34 -18.55
N HIS A 347 -3.02 -0.73 -18.14
CA HIS A 347 -3.36 -1.02 -16.74
C HIS A 347 -2.60 -2.22 -16.17
N ARG A 348 -2.27 -3.23 -16.98
CA ARG A 348 -1.44 -4.37 -16.54
C ARG A 348 -0.03 -3.93 -16.16
N THR A 349 0.54 -2.94 -16.83
CA THR A 349 1.84 -2.37 -16.44
C THR A 349 1.69 -1.35 -15.31
N LEU A 350 0.65 -0.51 -15.34
CA LEU A 350 0.43 0.55 -14.35
C LEU A 350 0.13 0.01 -12.96
N ASN A 351 -0.78 -0.97 -12.84
CA ASN A 351 -1.30 -1.40 -11.55
C ASN A 351 -0.21 -2.04 -10.66
N PRO A 352 0.66 -2.94 -11.16
CA PRO A 352 1.76 -3.48 -10.37
C PRO A 352 2.75 -2.41 -9.93
N VAL A 353 3.14 -1.49 -10.83
CA VAL A 353 4.06 -0.39 -10.50
C VAL A 353 3.46 0.53 -9.44
N LEU A 354 2.19 0.95 -9.60
CA LEU A 354 1.49 1.75 -8.59
C LEU A 354 1.35 1.01 -7.25
N THR A 355 1.12 -0.30 -7.30
CA THR A 355 1.05 -1.15 -6.11
C THR A 355 2.40 -1.19 -5.39
N LYS A 356 3.50 -1.40 -6.13
CA LYS A 356 4.88 -1.41 -5.61
C LYS A 356 5.27 -0.06 -4.99
N LEU A 357 4.91 1.06 -5.63
CA LEU A 357 5.17 2.41 -5.11
C LEU A 357 4.31 2.77 -3.88
N SER A 358 3.14 2.15 -3.77
CA SER A 358 2.16 2.44 -2.71
C SER A 358 2.17 1.39 -1.59
N ILE A 359 3.18 0.52 -1.51
CA ILE A 359 3.31 -0.52 -0.45
C ILE A 359 3.18 0.10 0.95
N ALA A 360 3.74 1.28 1.16
CA ALA A 360 3.71 1.96 2.46
C ALA A 360 2.32 2.54 2.82
N ASP A 361 1.52 2.90 1.82
CA ASP A 361 0.17 3.46 2.01
C ASP A 361 -0.64 3.34 0.70
N SER A 362 -1.47 2.30 0.62
CA SER A 362 -2.28 2.01 -0.57
C SER A 362 -3.29 3.10 -0.89
N THR A 363 -3.64 3.98 0.04
CA THR A 363 -4.59 5.07 -0.20
C THR A 363 -3.99 6.25 -0.96
N LYS A 364 -2.65 6.31 -1.06
CA LYS A 364 -1.88 7.41 -1.66
C LYS A 364 -1.38 7.15 -3.08
N TRP A 365 -1.84 6.08 -3.72
CA TRP A 365 -1.44 5.70 -5.09
C TRP A 365 -1.57 6.83 -6.11
N PHE A 366 -2.59 7.68 -5.96
CA PHE A 366 -2.87 8.82 -6.85
C PHE A 366 -1.69 9.82 -6.95
N LYS A 367 -0.84 9.93 -5.91
CA LYS A 367 0.33 10.81 -5.92
C LYS A 367 1.41 10.37 -6.90
N PHE A 368 1.41 9.09 -7.26
CA PHE A 368 2.40 8.49 -8.16
C PHE A 368 1.93 8.46 -9.61
N VAL A 369 0.68 8.85 -9.90
CA VAL A 369 0.11 8.82 -11.25
C VAL A 369 0.82 9.81 -12.18
N ASP A 370 0.99 11.07 -11.78
CA ASP A 370 1.63 12.09 -12.64
C ASP A 370 3.11 11.75 -12.94
N PRO A 371 3.95 11.36 -11.96
CA PRO A 371 5.31 10.89 -12.23
C PRO A 371 5.36 9.69 -13.16
N LEU A 372 4.47 8.72 -12.96
CA LEU A 372 4.41 7.48 -13.75
C LEU A 372 3.96 7.74 -15.19
N GLN A 373 2.95 8.60 -15.39
CA GLN A 373 2.51 9.04 -16.71
C GLN A 373 3.65 9.73 -17.47
N ARG A 374 4.41 10.61 -16.79
CA ARG A 374 5.58 11.28 -17.39
C ARG A 374 6.61 10.27 -17.87
N ILE A 375 6.92 9.26 -17.06
CA ILE A 375 7.90 8.23 -17.43
C ILE A 375 7.39 7.36 -18.58
N LEU A 376 6.14 6.89 -18.53
CA LEU A 376 5.52 6.14 -19.62
C LEU A 376 5.58 6.89 -20.95
N ASN A 377 5.26 8.19 -20.93
CA ASN A 377 5.30 9.03 -22.12
C ASN A 377 6.72 9.24 -22.66
N SER A 378 7.75 9.20 -21.79
CA SER A 378 9.16 9.30 -22.19
C SER A 378 9.83 7.95 -22.47
N THR A 379 9.16 6.83 -22.21
CA THR A 379 9.76 5.51 -22.34
C THR A 379 9.73 5.06 -23.80
N PHE A 380 10.88 4.61 -24.29
CA PHE A 380 11.01 4.08 -25.64
C PHE A 380 10.16 2.82 -25.82
N ASN A 381 9.28 2.82 -26.82
CA ASN A 381 8.50 1.65 -27.16
C ASN A 381 9.09 0.95 -28.40
N ARG A 382 9.39 -0.34 -28.26
CA ARG A 382 10.01 -1.15 -29.33
C ARG A 382 9.15 -1.22 -30.60
N SER A 383 7.83 -1.24 -30.46
CA SER A 383 6.88 -1.37 -31.58
C SER A 383 6.83 -0.12 -32.43
N THR A 384 6.85 1.06 -31.80
CA THR A 384 6.79 2.34 -32.49
C THR A 384 8.17 2.93 -32.80
N LYS A 385 9.24 2.39 -32.21
CA LYS A 385 10.63 2.88 -32.33
C LYS A 385 10.88 4.28 -31.77
N TRP A 386 9.92 4.82 -31.04
CA TRP A 386 9.93 6.17 -30.48
C TRP A 386 9.12 6.15 -29.19
N SER A 387 9.39 7.08 -28.27
CA SER A 387 8.52 7.28 -27.11
C SER A 387 7.18 7.90 -27.52
N PRO A 388 6.09 7.66 -26.77
CA PRO A 388 4.80 8.29 -27.05
C PRO A 388 4.87 9.82 -27.15
N PHE A 389 5.69 10.46 -26.31
CA PHE A 389 5.88 11.91 -26.34
C PHE A 389 6.61 12.39 -27.59
N GLU A 390 7.68 11.70 -28.01
CA GLU A 390 8.38 12.03 -29.25
C GLU A 390 7.49 11.88 -30.48
N LEU A 391 6.62 10.87 -30.50
CA LEU A 391 5.66 10.70 -31.59
C LEU A 391 4.63 11.82 -31.66
N LEU A 392 4.22 12.34 -30.51
CA LEU A 392 3.17 13.35 -30.43
C LEU A 392 3.71 14.77 -30.63
N ILE A 393 4.89 15.08 -30.08
CA ILE A 393 5.46 16.44 -30.04
C ILE A 393 6.64 16.61 -31.01
N GLY A 394 7.27 15.51 -31.44
CA GLY A 394 8.42 15.53 -32.35
C GLY A 394 9.78 15.81 -31.68
N VAL A 395 9.82 15.89 -30.34
CA VAL A 395 11.05 16.13 -29.57
C VAL A 395 11.17 15.17 -28.38
N THR A 396 12.40 14.91 -27.96
CA THR A 396 12.71 14.10 -26.78
C THR A 396 12.27 14.82 -25.50
N MET A 397 11.54 14.15 -24.61
CA MET A 397 11.12 14.73 -23.33
C MET A 397 12.34 14.98 -22.42
N ARG A 398 12.53 16.22 -21.96
CA ARG A 398 13.61 16.58 -21.01
C ARG A 398 13.15 16.34 -19.58
N ASN A 399 13.56 15.22 -19.00
CA ASN A 399 13.20 14.83 -17.64
C ASN A 399 14.41 14.85 -16.69
N LYS A 400 14.17 15.15 -15.41
CA LYS A 400 15.10 14.82 -14.32
C LYS A 400 15.10 13.30 -14.19
N GLU A 401 16.27 12.67 -14.23
CA GLU A 401 16.40 11.21 -14.17
C GLU A 401 15.87 10.68 -12.84
N ASP A 402 14.74 9.97 -12.89
CA ASP A 402 14.25 9.15 -11.78
C ASP A 402 14.54 7.69 -12.15
N LEU A 403 15.79 7.28 -11.90
CA LEU A 403 16.33 5.97 -12.28
C LEU A 403 15.50 4.84 -11.65
N HIS A 404 15.06 5.01 -10.40
CA HIS A 404 14.32 3.98 -9.68
C HIS A 404 12.94 3.70 -10.29
N LEU A 405 12.17 4.75 -10.62
CA LEU A 405 10.84 4.58 -11.20
C LEU A 405 10.92 4.05 -12.64
N ARG A 406 11.98 4.41 -13.38
CA ARG A 406 12.26 3.86 -14.71
C ARG A 406 12.61 2.37 -14.66
N ASP A 407 13.46 1.96 -13.72
CA ASP A 407 13.88 0.57 -13.57
C ASP A 407 12.70 -0.32 -13.19
N LEU A 408 11.87 0.10 -12.21
CA LEU A 408 10.62 -0.59 -11.84
C LEU A 408 9.68 -0.78 -13.03
N LEU A 409 9.54 0.24 -13.86
CA LEU A 409 8.67 0.19 -15.04
C LEU A 409 9.24 -0.74 -16.11
N MET A 410 10.57 -0.74 -16.31
CA MET A 410 11.23 -1.64 -17.25
C MET A 410 11.16 -3.10 -16.79
N GLU A 411 11.34 -3.38 -15.50
CA GLU A 411 11.20 -4.73 -14.94
C GLU A 411 9.80 -5.29 -15.20
N GLU A 412 8.75 -4.53 -14.89
CA GLU A 412 7.35 -4.94 -15.12
C GLU A 412 7.02 -5.13 -16.59
N MET A 413 7.51 -4.25 -17.47
CA MET A 413 7.36 -4.42 -18.92
C MET A 413 8.06 -5.69 -19.43
N ILE A 414 9.18 -6.09 -18.82
CA ILE A 414 9.89 -7.32 -19.16
C ILE A 414 9.13 -8.55 -18.64
N GLU A 415 8.63 -8.50 -17.41
CA GLU A 415 7.82 -9.56 -16.80
C GLU A 415 6.55 -9.83 -17.63
N GLU A 416 5.82 -8.79 -18.05
CA GLU A 416 4.63 -8.93 -18.90
C GLU A 416 4.98 -9.61 -20.25
N LEU A 417 6.11 -9.26 -20.86
CA LEU A 417 6.58 -9.91 -22.10
C LEU A 417 6.95 -11.38 -21.87
N GLN A 418 7.49 -11.72 -20.70
CA GLN A 418 7.82 -13.10 -20.35
C GLN A 418 6.56 -13.94 -20.13
N GLU A 419 5.58 -13.40 -19.39
CA GLU A 419 4.28 -14.07 -19.17
C GLU A 419 3.56 -14.35 -20.50
N GLN A 420 3.46 -13.35 -21.39
CA GLN A 420 2.87 -13.53 -22.72
C GLN A 420 3.59 -14.61 -23.53
N ARG A 421 4.92 -14.69 -23.42
CA ARG A 421 5.72 -15.71 -24.11
C ARG A 421 5.42 -17.10 -23.56
N ASP A 422 5.24 -17.23 -22.26
CA ASP A 422 4.96 -18.52 -21.62
C ASP A 422 3.51 -18.98 -21.85
N GLU A 423 2.54 -18.07 -21.92
CA GLU A 423 1.19 -18.38 -22.40
C GLU A 423 1.20 -18.94 -23.84
N LEU A 424 1.89 -18.25 -24.76
CA LEU A 424 2.06 -18.72 -26.16
C LEU A 424 2.68 -20.12 -26.23
N ARG A 425 3.67 -20.41 -25.38
CA ARG A 425 4.29 -21.74 -25.28
C ARG A 425 3.35 -22.79 -24.72
N GLN A 426 2.55 -22.45 -23.71
CA GLN A 426 1.55 -23.37 -23.17
C GLN A 426 0.48 -23.71 -24.20
N ASP A 427 0.01 -22.74 -24.96
CA ASP A 427 -0.98 -22.99 -26.01
C ASP A 427 -0.41 -23.78 -27.18
N ALA A 428 0.83 -23.50 -27.59
CA ALA A 428 1.54 -24.34 -28.55
C ALA A 428 1.66 -25.80 -28.03
N LYS A 429 1.99 -25.98 -26.74
CA LYS A 429 2.07 -27.29 -26.10
C LYS A 429 0.71 -28.02 -26.10
N LYS A 430 -0.38 -27.34 -25.76
CA LYS A 430 -1.74 -27.91 -25.80
C LYS A 430 -2.12 -28.35 -27.21
N ASN A 431 -1.84 -27.52 -28.22
CA ASN A 431 -2.11 -27.85 -29.62
C ASN A 431 -1.28 -29.06 -30.10
N ILE A 432 0.01 -29.11 -29.74
CA ILE A 432 0.87 -30.26 -30.04
C ILE A 432 0.31 -31.54 -29.39
N GLN A 433 -0.09 -31.49 -28.11
CA GLN A 433 -0.68 -32.63 -27.41
C GLN A 433 -1.99 -33.10 -28.05
N LYS A 434 -2.86 -32.17 -28.45
CA LYS A 434 -4.11 -32.47 -29.15
C LYS A 434 -3.84 -33.20 -30.47
N ILE A 435 -2.95 -32.65 -31.30
CA ILE A 435 -2.55 -33.27 -32.57
C ILE A 435 -1.90 -34.64 -32.33
N GLN A 436 -1.05 -34.79 -31.31
CA GLN A 436 -0.47 -36.08 -30.95
C GLN A 436 -1.53 -37.11 -30.55
N ALA A 437 -2.56 -36.70 -29.80
CA ALA A 437 -3.66 -37.59 -29.42
C ALA A 437 -4.52 -38.00 -30.64
N GLU A 438 -4.80 -37.07 -31.56
CA GLU A 438 -5.50 -37.35 -32.82
C GLU A 438 -4.68 -38.28 -33.74
N ASN A 439 -3.38 -38.04 -33.86
CA ASN A 439 -2.47 -38.89 -34.61
C ASN A 439 -2.39 -40.29 -34.00
N LYS A 440 -2.33 -40.41 -32.67
CA LYS A 440 -2.37 -41.69 -31.95
C LYS A 440 -3.67 -42.44 -32.23
N ARG A 441 -4.83 -41.80 -32.11
CA ARG A 441 -6.14 -42.43 -32.42
C ARG A 441 -6.21 -42.92 -33.87
N THR A 442 -5.69 -42.13 -34.80
CA THR A 442 -5.66 -42.49 -36.23
C THR A 442 -4.71 -43.65 -36.51
N TYR A 443 -3.54 -43.68 -35.84
CA TYR A 443 -2.57 -44.77 -35.91
C TYR A 443 -3.13 -46.06 -35.29
N ASP A 444 -3.70 -45.98 -34.09
CA ASP A 444 -4.31 -47.11 -33.38
C ASP A 444 -5.46 -47.72 -34.20
N ARG A 445 -6.27 -46.88 -34.88
CA ARG A 445 -7.33 -47.35 -35.80
C ARG A 445 -6.78 -48.10 -37.02
N LYS A 446 -5.56 -47.80 -37.47
CA LYS A 446 -4.90 -48.47 -38.61
C LYS A 446 -4.02 -49.65 -38.18
N CYS A 447 -3.67 -49.76 -36.90
CA CYS A 447 -2.90 -50.88 -36.38
C CYS A 447 -3.77 -52.11 -36.24
N ARG A 448 -3.47 -53.15 -37.04
CA ARG A 448 -3.92 -54.52 -36.77
C ARG A 448 -2.97 -55.15 -35.77
N ASN A 449 -3.46 -56.06 -34.92
CA ASN A 449 -2.60 -56.81 -34.00
C ASN A 449 -1.53 -57.56 -34.80
N ALA A 450 -0.27 -57.19 -34.58
CA ALA A 450 0.85 -57.81 -35.27
C ALA A 450 0.97 -59.29 -34.85
N PRO A 451 1.33 -60.21 -35.75
CA PRO A 451 1.57 -61.61 -35.39
C PRO A 451 2.63 -61.72 -34.30
N SER A 452 2.40 -62.56 -33.31
CA SER A 452 3.40 -62.87 -32.29
C SER A 452 4.30 -64.00 -32.78
N TYR A 453 5.62 -63.76 -32.77
CA TYR A 453 6.63 -64.75 -33.15
C TYR A 453 7.40 -65.25 -31.94
N GLN A 454 7.84 -66.51 -31.97
CA GLN A 454 8.63 -67.14 -30.91
C GLN A 454 10.09 -67.31 -31.32
N ARG A 455 10.96 -67.51 -30.32
CA ARG A 455 12.38 -67.78 -30.55
C ARG A 455 12.53 -69.09 -31.32
N GLY A 456 13.25 -69.05 -32.45
CA GLY A 456 13.44 -70.20 -33.34
C GLY A 456 12.61 -70.16 -34.63
N ASP A 457 11.56 -69.32 -34.71
CA ASP A 457 10.74 -69.19 -35.91
C ASP A 457 11.55 -68.65 -37.10
N LEU A 458 11.21 -69.14 -38.31
CA LEU A 458 11.75 -68.63 -39.57
C LEU A 458 10.83 -67.56 -40.15
N VAL A 459 11.40 -66.40 -40.44
CA VAL A 459 10.69 -65.22 -40.94
C VAL A 459 11.42 -64.58 -42.13
N VAL A 460 10.65 -63.84 -42.92
CA VAL A 460 11.16 -62.94 -43.96
C VAL A 460 10.83 -61.50 -43.61
N ILE A 461 11.73 -60.58 -43.92
CA ILE A 461 11.63 -59.15 -43.60
C ILE A 461 11.32 -58.37 -44.87
N GLN A 462 10.41 -57.41 -44.83
CA GLN A 462 10.15 -56.51 -45.94
C GLN A 462 11.29 -55.49 -46.11
N ARG A 463 11.77 -55.30 -47.33
CA ARG A 463 12.88 -54.38 -47.63
C ARG A 463 12.44 -52.92 -47.49
N THR A 464 13.10 -52.15 -46.62
CA THR A 464 12.75 -50.74 -46.30
C THR A 464 13.65 -49.69 -46.94
N ARG A 465 14.77 -50.08 -47.59
CA ARG A 465 15.67 -49.14 -48.28
C ARG A 465 15.36 -49.09 -49.78
N PHE A 466 15.01 -47.90 -50.27
CA PHE A 466 14.78 -47.60 -51.69
C PHE A 466 16.05 -46.99 -52.29
N GLY A 467 16.67 -47.68 -53.26
CA GLY A 467 17.81 -47.17 -54.03
C GLY A 467 17.65 -47.47 -55.51
N THR A 468 18.44 -46.82 -56.35
CA THR A 468 18.42 -46.98 -57.81
C THR A 468 18.77 -48.42 -58.22
N GLY A 469 17.97 -49.03 -59.10
CA GLY A 469 18.14 -50.42 -59.57
C GLY A 469 17.41 -51.51 -58.77
N LEU A 470 16.70 -51.17 -57.69
CA LEU A 470 16.07 -52.14 -56.77
C LEU A 470 14.62 -52.53 -57.13
N LYS A 471 14.02 -51.99 -58.20
CA LYS A 471 12.63 -52.30 -58.61
C LYS A 471 12.40 -53.75 -59.07
N LEU A 472 13.46 -54.44 -59.50
CA LEU A 472 13.41 -55.82 -60.03
C LEU A 472 13.89 -56.89 -59.04
N ARG A 473 14.31 -56.51 -57.81
CA ARG A 473 14.72 -57.49 -56.79
C ARG A 473 13.55 -57.92 -55.90
N PRO A 474 13.61 -59.11 -55.28
CA PRO A 474 12.57 -59.58 -54.36
C PRO A 474 12.29 -58.55 -53.25
N ARG A 475 10.99 -58.30 -52.98
CA ARG A 475 10.52 -57.33 -51.99
C ARG A 475 10.77 -57.76 -50.54
N VAL A 476 11.14 -59.02 -50.33
CA VAL A 476 11.39 -59.64 -49.03
C VAL A 476 12.83 -60.15 -48.94
N LEU A 477 13.42 -60.08 -47.75
CA LEU A 477 14.75 -60.56 -47.42
C LEU A 477 14.62 -61.70 -46.39
N GLY A 478 15.27 -62.83 -46.65
CA GLY A 478 15.30 -63.97 -45.75
C GLY A 478 15.65 -65.27 -46.48
N PRO A 479 15.66 -66.42 -45.77
CA PRO A 479 15.07 -66.62 -44.44
C PRO A 479 15.95 -66.17 -43.28
N TYR A 480 15.31 -65.67 -42.22
CA TYR A 480 15.92 -65.27 -40.95
C TYR A 480 15.33 -66.10 -39.80
N ARG A 481 16.15 -66.46 -38.82
CA ARG A 481 15.72 -67.09 -37.57
C ARG A 481 15.65 -66.07 -36.44
N ILE A 482 14.60 -66.15 -35.63
CA ILE A 482 14.46 -65.29 -34.45
C ILE A 482 15.38 -65.77 -33.33
N VAL A 483 16.34 -64.93 -32.95
CA VAL A 483 17.30 -65.21 -31.88
C VAL A 483 16.80 -64.69 -30.54
N LYS A 484 16.17 -63.52 -30.53
CA LYS A 484 15.71 -62.84 -29.31
C LYS A 484 14.45 -62.03 -29.54
N VAL A 485 13.47 -62.20 -28.65
CA VAL A 485 12.25 -61.39 -28.59
C VAL A 485 12.49 -60.19 -27.66
N LYS A 486 12.21 -58.98 -28.14
CA LYS A 486 12.36 -57.71 -27.39
C LYS A 486 10.99 -57.07 -27.11
N PRO A 487 10.90 -56.19 -26.08
CA PRO A 487 9.67 -55.46 -25.79
C PRO A 487 9.19 -54.60 -26.98
N ARG A 488 7.86 -54.46 -27.10
CA ARG A 488 7.15 -53.72 -28.17
C ARG A 488 7.30 -54.36 -29.57
N ASN A 489 7.07 -55.66 -29.69
CA ASN A 489 7.03 -56.40 -30.96
C ASN A 489 8.29 -56.24 -31.83
N ARG A 490 9.47 -56.18 -31.20
CA ARG A 490 10.77 -56.10 -31.87
C ARG A 490 11.53 -57.40 -31.71
N TYR A 491 12.27 -57.80 -32.75
CA TYR A 491 12.94 -59.10 -32.80
C TYR A 491 14.35 -58.94 -33.35
N ASP A 492 15.31 -59.64 -32.74
CA ASP A 492 16.66 -59.79 -33.28
C ASP A 492 16.71 -61.06 -34.12
N LEU A 493 17.23 -60.92 -35.33
CA LEU A 493 17.15 -61.90 -36.40
C LEU A 493 18.55 -62.27 -36.87
N GLU A 494 18.77 -63.57 -37.05
CA GLU A 494 20.01 -64.13 -37.58
C GLU A 494 19.74 -64.81 -38.92
N LYS A 495 20.62 -64.55 -39.88
CA LYS A 495 20.47 -65.00 -41.25
C LYS A 495 20.61 -66.53 -41.36
N VAL A 496 19.68 -67.17 -42.07
CA VAL A 496 19.74 -68.60 -42.37
C VAL A 496 19.94 -68.79 -43.89
N GLY A 497 21.02 -69.45 -44.29
CA GLY A 497 21.36 -69.72 -45.70
C GLY A 497 22.17 -68.62 -46.41
N ASN A 498 22.49 -68.84 -47.68
CA ASN A 498 23.32 -67.94 -48.51
C ASN A 498 22.44 -67.02 -49.38
N HIS A 499 22.07 -65.85 -48.85
CA HIS A 499 21.35 -64.80 -49.58
C HIS A 499 21.95 -63.40 -49.32
N ASP A 500 21.79 -62.43 -50.21
CA ASP A 500 22.47 -61.11 -50.12
C ASP A 500 21.85 -60.17 -49.07
N SER A 501 22.07 -60.48 -47.79
CA SER A 501 21.56 -59.71 -46.64
C SER A 501 22.47 -59.78 -45.40
N PRO A 502 22.34 -58.84 -44.44
CA PRO A 502 23.15 -58.78 -43.22
C PRO A 502 23.03 -60.05 -42.37
N LYS A 503 24.13 -60.45 -41.70
CA LYS A 503 24.18 -61.64 -40.83
C LYS A 503 23.26 -61.53 -39.61
N VAL A 504 23.20 -60.33 -39.00
CA VAL A 504 22.33 -60.02 -37.86
C VAL A 504 21.60 -58.72 -38.15
N THR A 505 20.29 -58.68 -37.89
CA THR A 505 19.48 -57.47 -38.06
C THR A 505 18.36 -57.40 -37.02
N ASN A 506 17.79 -56.23 -36.81
CA ASN A 506 16.57 -56.05 -36.01
C ASN A 506 15.38 -55.71 -36.91
N SER A 507 14.18 -56.15 -36.53
CA SER A 507 12.95 -55.79 -37.23
C SER A 507 11.75 -55.76 -36.28
N SER A 508 10.68 -55.06 -36.66
CA SER A 508 9.38 -55.10 -35.99
C SER A 508 8.48 -56.18 -36.61
N ALA A 509 7.52 -56.70 -35.83
CA ALA A 509 6.50 -57.66 -36.28
C ALA A 509 5.77 -57.22 -37.55
N ASP A 510 5.47 -55.93 -37.66
CA ASP A 510 4.71 -55.36 -38.79
C ASP A 510 5.44 -55.47 -40.15
N LEU A 511 6.75 -55.65 -40.12
CA LEU A 511 7.61 -55.77 -41.31
C LEU A 511 8.06 -57.21 -41.55
N MET A 512 7.54 -58.18 -40.79
CA MET A 512 7.89 -59.59 -40.90
C MET A 512 6.71 -60.45 -41.33
N LYS A 513 7.01 -61.59 -41.94
CA LYS A 513 6.04 -62.66 -42.24
C LYS A 513 6.70 -64.02 -41.98
N PHE A 514 5.92 -65.02 -41.58
CA PHE A 514 6.43 -66.40 -41.48
C PHE A 514 6.98 -66.86 -42.83
N TYR A 515 8.11 -67.56 -42.79
CA TYR A 515 8.70 -68.16 -43.97
C TYR A 515 8.00 -69.48 -44.27
N SER A 516 7.25 -69.54 -45.38
CA SER A 516 6.73 -70.79 -45.95
C SER A 516 7.68 -71.28 -47.04
N GLN A 517 8.11 -72.54 -46.97
CA GLN A 517 8.71 -73.22 -48.11
C GLN A 517 7.60 -73.49 -49.13
N GLY A 518 7.46 -72.58 -50.08
CA GLY A 518 6.65 -72.75 -51.29
C GLY A 518 7.58 -73.00 -52.46
#